data_AF-A0A2V9ZVJ5-F1
#
_entry.id   AF-A0A2V9ZVJ5-F1
#
_cell.length_a   1.000
_cell.length_b   1.000
_cell.length_c   1.000
_cell.angle_alpha   90.00
_cell.angle_beta   90.00
_cell.angle_gamma   90.00
#
_symmetry.space_group_name_H-M   'P 1'
#
loop_
_entity.id
_entity.type
_entity.pdbx_description
1 polymer ?
#
loop_
_entity_poly.entity_id
_entity_poly.type
_entity_poly.pdbx_seq_one_letter_code
_entity_poly.pdbx_strand_id
1 'polypeptide(L)'
;MLRQFSALLALAALLVSPAAGFDSYWHSQCSQKVGEQFGFAEDAWKIMQLGNFSPDFFGPVSEYASKNLKGEELDRLNQYNANNSQVRGAAIFLHFDNLNNDFQSNSNFDFLFSHLLQSTQNLLAGYNKLNIDERTRKVLTLVTLGASLHAVQDFYSHSDWIHNDFDKMDVKMVRLPAGAVRAPTWFEYRSKHSQPDKWPFHVKSGIYPPIPNAVNTHTHMNHDNSRLMYTEYETPGAPLRSQAQYHNAGSVPARGDDGSDLAHQQLAVNTAMAASLEWVTKIEENAEAKKSIEAAKGWNLKTHDPHLAKELEAGAITQMALSCAAGKWDGDDPPGDRGTLCRSVLEHRMNSLGGTTGSDIKSEIIGLAANLILPMALKFTGMFWDVHGQYHILERLVEGVGSSSGHYSFAKK
;
A
#
# COMPACT_ATOMS: atom_id res chain seq x y z
N MET A 1 -28.22 9.39 2.60
CA MET A 1 -28.13 9.83 4.01
C MET A 1 -27.53 8.74 4.92
N LEU A 2 -28.12 7.54 5.08
CA LEU A 2 -27.51 6.52 5.96
C LEU A 2 -26.06 6.11 5.56
N ARG A 3 -25.80 5.83 4.26
CA ARG A 3 -24.45 5.47 3.78
C ARG A 3 -23.38 6.55 4.00
N GLN A 4 -23.78 7.82 3.98
CA GLN A 4 -22.85 8.96 4.11
C GLN A 4 -22.35 9.12 5.54
N PHE A 5 -23.22 8.88 6.53
CA PHE A 5 -22.90 9.00 7.94
C PHE A 5 -22.01 7.85 8.45
N SER A 6 -22.24 6.61 7.98
CA SER A 6 -21.42 5.45 8.34
C SER A 6 -19.97 5.58 7.90
N ALA A 7 -19.75 6.06 6.68
CA ALA A 7 -18.42 6.21 6.12
C ALA A 7 -17.67 7.42 6.71
N LEU A 8 -18.40 8.47 7.10
CA LEU A 8 -17.88 9.62 7.85
C LEU A 8 -17.30 9.20 9.20
N LEU A 9 -17.98 8.28 9.87
CA LEU A 9 -17.59 7.77 11.18
C LEU A 9 -16.48 6.73 11.11
N ALA A 10 -16.52 5.85 10.10
CA ALA A 10 -15.38 5.00 9.74
C ALA A 10 -14.13 5.87 9.64
N LEU A 11 -14.16 6.90 8.79
CA LEU A 11 -13.06 7.83 8.54
C LEU A 11 -12.61 8.63 9.77
N ALA A 12 -13.53 9.14 10.57
CA ALA A 12 -13.19 9.83 11.82
C ALA A 12 -12.37 8.94 12.78
N ALA A 13 -12.66 7.64 12.81
CA ALA A 13 -11.82 6.70 13.53
C ALA A 13 -10.49 6.43 12.80
N LEU A 14 -10.44 6.44 11.46
CA LEU A 14 -9.18 6.24 10.69
C LEU A 14 -8.10 7.29 10.98
N LEU A 15 -8.48 8.53 11.32
CA LEU A 15 -7.56 9.66 11.52
C LEU A 15 -6.77 9.60 12.84
N VAL A 16 -7.02 8.61 13.71
CA VAL A 16 -6.43 8.54 15.07
C VAL A 16 -5.45 7.36 15.23
N SER A 17 -5.26 6.52 14.20
CA SER A 17 -4.37 5.34 14.24
C SER A 17 -2.90 5.71 14.07
N PRO A 18 -2.03 5.42 15.05
CA PRO A 18 -0.58 5.45 14.86
C PRO A 18 -0.04 4.17 14.18
N ALA A 19 -0.89 3.16 13.97
CA ALA A 19 -0.45 1.78 13.81
C ALA A 19 -0.87 1.19 12.44
N ALA A 20 0.02 1.37 11.46
CA ALA A 20 0.35 0.50 10.31
C ALA A 20 1.13 1.36 9.30
N GLY A 21 2.23 0.85 8.74
CA GLY A 21 3.18 1.62 7.94
C GLY A 21 2.62 2.01 6.58
N PHE A 22 1.98 3.17 6.55
CA PHE A 22 1.12 3.55 5.45
C PHE A 22 1.82 4.46 4.43
N ASP A 23 2.69 3.91 3.58
CA ASP A 23 3.41 4.69 2.55
C ASP A 23 2.67 4.80 1.23
N SER A 24 1.51 5.45 1.29
CA SER A 24 0.67 5.63 0.12
C SER A 24 1.32 6.47 -0.96
N TYR A 25 2.26 7.35 -0.62
CA TYR A 25 2.87 8.24 -1.60
C TYR A 25 3.78 7.45 -2.53
N TRP A 26 4.75 6.71 -1.99
CA TRP A 26 5.70 5.97 -2.83
C TRP A 26 5.01 4.81 -3.56
N HIS A 27 4.01 4.16 -2.94
CA HIS A 27 3.15 3.18 -3.63
C HIS A 27 2.36 3.82 -4.79
N SER A 28 1.81 5.03 -4.57
CA SER A 28 1.12 5.78 -5.64
C SER A 28 2.07 6.21 -6.75
N GLN A 29 3.31 6.62 -6.43
CA GLN A 29 4.34 6.96 -7.42
C GLN A 29 4.73 5.73 -8.25
N CYS A 30 4.94 4.58 -7.61
CA CYS A 30 5.23 3.33 -8.32
C CYS A 30 4.06 2.95 -9.26
N SER A 31 2.83 3.08 -8.79
CA SER A 31 1.62 2.83 -9.59
C SER A 31 1.48 3.82 -10.75
N GLN A 32 1.77 5.11 -10.54
CA GLN A 32 1.79 6.10 -11.62
C GLN A 32 2.83 5.72 -12.68
N LYS A 33 4.02 5.29 -12.26
CA LYS A 33 5.11 4.90 -13.18
C LYS A 33 4.77 3.67 -14.01
N VAL A 34 4.06 2.70 -13.43
CA VAL A 34 3.43 1.61 -14.21
C VAL A 34 2.46 2.18 -15.23
N GLY A 35 1.58 3.09 -14.81
CA GLY A 35 0.65 3.77 -15.70
C GLY A 35 1.33 4.41 -16.91
N GLU A 36 2.35 5.24 -16.66
CA GLU A 36 3.14 5.92 -17.67
C GLU A 36 3.86 4.94 -18.61
N GLN A 37 4.54 3.93 -18.06
CA GLN A 37 5.34 2.97 -18.84
C GLN A 37 4.48 2.10 -19.76
N PHE A 38 3.29 1.72 -19.30
CA PHE A 38 2.39 0.84 -20.06
C PHE A 38 1.33 1.59 -20.87
N GLY A 39 1.38 2.93 -20.91
CA GLY A 39 0.49 3.74 -21.75
C GLY A 39 -0.93 3.89 -21.22
N PHE A 40 -1.13 3.80 -19.90
CA PHE A 40 -2.42 4.10 -19.28
C PHE A 40 -2.69 5.61 -19.33
N ALA A 41 -3.94 5.97 -19.64
CA ALA A 41 -4.44 7.33 -19.49
C ALA A 41 -4.42 7.75 -18.01
N GLU A 42 -4.41 9.07 -17.77
CA GLU A 42 -4.33 9.65 -16.43
C GLU A 42 -5.39 9.11 -15.47
N ASP A 43 -6.65 9.10 -15.90
CA ASP A 43 -7.73 8.59 -15.06
C ASP A 43 -7.57 7.08 -14.77
N ALA A 44 -7.07 6.31 -15.74
CA ALA A 44 -6.88 4.87 -15.57
C ALA A 44 -5.81 4.54 -14.53
N TRP A 45 -4.65 5.21 -14.55
CA TRP A 45 -3.63 4.96 -13.53
C TRP A 45 -3.99 5.55 -12.17
N LYS A 46 -4.83 6.59 -12.09
CA LYS A 46 -5.40 7.05 -10.81
C LYS A 46 -6.38 6.05 -10.21
N ILE A 47 -7.20 5.38 -11.03
CA ILE A 47 -8.05 4.28 -10.53
C ILE A 47 -7.16 3.14 -10.02
N MET A 48 -6.06 2.86 -10.71
CA MET A 48 -5.08 1.87 -10.24
C MET A 48 -4.44 2.29 -8.90
N GLN A 49 -4.17 3.57 -8.67
CA GLN A 49 -3.72 4.08 -7.35
C GLN A 49 -4.79 3.87 -6.26
N LEU A 50 -6.07 4.08 -6.56
CA LEU A 50 -7.14 3.75 -5.62
C LEU A 50 -7.17 2.24 -5.33
N GLY A 51 -7.05 1.39 -6.35
CA GLY A 51 -6.95 -0.06 -6.16
C GLY A 51 -5.74 -0.45 -5.32
N ASN A 52 -4.62 0.21 -5.52
CA ASN A 52 -3.40 0.02 -4.74
C ASN A 52 -3.60 0.41 -3.26
N PHE A 53 -4.31 1.49 -2.98
CA PHE A 53 -4.69 1.87 -1.62
C PHE A 53 -5.75 0.94 -0.97
N SER A 54 -6.37 0.04 -1.72
CA SER A 54 -7.45 -0.79 -1.19
C SER A 54 -7.03 -1.72 -0.04
N PRO A 55 -5.90 -2.48 -0.07
CA PRO A 55 -5.55 -3.37 1.04
C PRO A 55 -5.27 -2.60 2.33
N ASP A 56 -4.72 -1.41 2.17
CA ASP A 56 -4.52 -0.40 3.18
C ASP A 56 -5.85 0.06 3.80
N PHE A 57 -6.83 0.44 2.98
CA PHE A 57 -8.15 0.91 3.40
C PHE A 57 -8.98 -0.18 4.08
N PHE A 58 -9.06 -1.36 3.47
CA PHE A 58 -9.89 -2.46 3.96
C PHE A 58 -9.22 -3.26 5.09
N GLY A 59 -7.90 -3.18 5.25
CA GLY A 59 -7.13 -3.86 6.29
C GLY A 59 -6.90 -2.96 7.53
N PRO A 60 -5.69 -2.39 7.71
CA PRO A 60 -5.32 -1.66 8.92
C PRO A 60 -6.26 -0.51 9.29
N VAL A 61 -6.70 0.22 8.28
CA VAL A 61 -7.61 1.36 8.41
C VAL A 61 -8.95 0.87 8.98
N SER A 62 -9.62 -0.05 8.30
CA SER A 62 -10.89 -0.62 8.78
C SER A 62 -10.79 -1.34 10.13
N GLU A 63 -9.67 -2.02 10.41
CA GLU A 63 -9.41 -2.63 11.71
C GLU A 63 -9.37 -1.59 12.83
N TYR A 64 -8.61 -0.51 12.65
CA TYR A 64 -8.55 0.57 13.62
C TYR A 64 -9.92 1.20 13.86
N ALA A 65 -10.67 1.49 12.79
CA ALA A 65 -12.03 2.02 12.93
C ALA A 65 -12.91 1.13 13.80
N SER A 66 -12.89 -0.18 13.56
CA SER A 66 -13.71 -1.13 14.31
C SER A 66 -13.37 -1.22 15.80
N LYS A 67 -12.11 -0.95 16.19
CA LYS A 67 -11.66 -0.97 17.59
C LYS A 67 -12.02 0.31 18.35
N ASN A 68 -12.18 1.43 17.64
CA ASN A 68 -12.33 2.75 18.26
C ASN A 68 -13.76 3.31 18.17
N LEU A 69 -14.58 2.84 17.24
CA LEU A 69 -16.01 3.20 17.14
C LEU A 69 -16.87 2.40 18.13
N LYS A 70 -17.99 2.98 18.57
CA LYS A 70 -18.94 2.36 19.51
C LYS A 70 -20.39 2.61 19.11
N GLY A 71 -21.30 1.75 19.55
CA GLY A 71 -22.75 1.92 19.37
C GLY A 71 -23.19 1.99 17.91
N GLU A 72 -24.11 2.90 17.60
CA GLU A 72 -24.72 3.04 16.27
C GLU A 72 -23.70 3.30 15.14
N GLU A 73 -22.55 3.89 15.49
CA GLU A 73 -21.48 4.21 14.56
C GLU A 73 -20.75 2.95 14.07
N LEU A 74 -20.48 2.02 14.99
CA LEU A 74 -19.90 0.72 14.68
C LEU A 74 -20.89 -0.16 13.91
N ASP A 75 -22.18 -0.13 14.29
CA ASP A 75 -23.23 -0.88 13.59
C ASP A 75 -23.36 -0.43 12.13
N ARG A 76 -23.27 0.88 11.90
CA ARG A 76 -23.29 1.51 10.59
C ARG A 76 -22.06 1.17 9.74
N LEU A 77 -20.87 1.14 10.34
CA LEU A 77 -19.66 0.66 9.67
C LEU A 77 -19.79 -0.82 9.31
N ASN A 78 -20.29 -1.66 10.21
CA ASN A 78 -20.53 -3.09 10.00
C ASN A 78 -21.53 -3.38 8.86
N GLN A 79 -22.47 -2.47 8.60
CA GLN A 79 -23.42 -2.57 7.49
C GLN A 79 -22.83 -2.16 6.13
N TYR A 80 -21.64 -1.54 6.11
CA TYR A 80 -20.95 -1.24 4.87
C TYR A 80 -20.20 -2.49 4.39
N ASN A 81 -20.38 -2.90 3.14
CA ASN A 81 -19.73 -4.10 2.59
C ASN A 81 -18.19 -4.06 2.70
N ALA A 82 -17.60 -2.88 2.85
CA ALA A 82 -16.18 -2.71 3.13
C ALA A 82 -15.73 -3.25 4.50
N ASN A 83 -16.64 -3.35 5.47
CA ASN A 83 -16.33 -3.90 6.77
C ASN A 83 -16.53 -5.42 6.85
N ASN A 84 -16.76 -6.08 5.70
CA ASN A 84 -16.78 -7.53 5.59
C ASN A 84 -15.48 -8.10 6.17
N SER A 85 -15.60 -8.91 7.23
CA SER A 85 -14.46 -9.51 7.92
C SER A 85 -13.59 -10.36 7.00
N GLN A 86 -14.16 -10.92 5.93
CA GLN A 86 -13.43 -11.66 4.91
C GLN A 86 -12.59 -10.73 4.03
N VAL A 87 -13.15 -9.61 3.56
CA VAL A 87 -12.41 -8.59 2.79
C VAL A 87 -11.27 -8.03 3.64
N ARG A 88 -11.52 -7.74 4.92
CA ARG A 88 -10.50 -7.25 5.85
C ARG A 88 -9.42 -8.29 6.14
N GLY A 89 -9.80 -9.53 6.40
CA GLY A 89 -8.85 -10.62 6.57
C GLY A 89 -7.97 -10.81 5.33
N ALA A 90 -8.57 -10.71 4.14
CA ALA A 90 -7.86 -10.80 2.88
C ALA A 90 -6.90 -9.62 2.65
N ALA A 91 -7.35 -8.41 2.97
CA ALA A 91 -6.53 -7.20 2.89
C ALA A 91 -5.25 -7.31 3.74
N ILE A 92 -5.33 -7.94 4.91
CA ILE A 92 -4.19 -8.16 5.80
C ILE A 92 -3.11 -9.05 5.15
N PHE A 93 -3.49 -10.06 4.37
CA PHE A 93 -2.54 -10.95 3.67
C PHE A 93 -1.84 -10.32 2.46
N LEU A 94 -2.18 -9.08 2.11
CA LEU A 94 -1.49 -8.31 1.08
C LEU A 94 -0.42 -7.37 1.66
N HIS A 95 -0.25 -7.37 2.99
CA HIS A 95 0.83 -6.65 3.67
C HIS A 95 1.91 -7.63 4.16
N PHE A 96 3.16 -7.29 3.88
CA PHE A 96 4.40 -7.98 4.24
C PHE A 96 5.01 -7.47 5.56
N ASP A 97 4.38 -6.48 6.18
CA ASP A 97 4.72 -6.01 7.53
C ASP A 97 4.10 -6.86 8.66
N ASN A 98 3.07 -7.67 8.35
CA ASN A 98 2.34 -8.49 9.34
C ASN A 98 2.68 -9.99 9.24
N LEU A 99 3.91 -10.32 8.85
CA LEU A 99 4.36 -11.70 8.79
C LEU A 99 4.80 -12.13 10.19
N ASN A 100 3.86 -12.68 10.97
CA ASN A 100 4.02 -13.13 12.37
C ASN A 100 4.98 -14.33 12.51
N ASN A 101 6.21 -14.24 11.98
CA ASN A 101 7.12 -15.37 11.78
C ASN A 101 6.55 -16.46 10.85
N ASP A 102 5.52 -16.18 10.05
CA ASP A 102 4.94 -17.17 9.14
C ASP A 102 5.89 -17.50 7.96
N PHE A 103 6.83 -16.59 7.63
CA PHE A 103 7.79 -16.76 6.56
C PHE A 103 9.16 -17.13 7.13
N GLN A 104 9.53 -18.40 6.96
CA GLN A 104 10.75 -18.99 7.53
C GLN A 104 11.71 -19.48 6.44
N SER A 105 11.43 -19.19 5.17
CA SER A 105 12.19 -19.65 4.00
C SER A 105 11.94 -18.73 2.80
N ASN A 106 12.91 -18.65 1.89
CA ASN A 106 12.72 -17.94 0.63
C ASN A 106 11.65 -18.63 -0.24
N SER A 107 11.44 -19.94 -0.08
CA SER A 107 10.34 -20.66 -0.73
C SER A 107 8.95 -20.23 -0.27
N ASN A 108 8.78 -19.74 0.96
CA ASN A 108 7.50 -19.17 1.40
C ASN A 108 7.18 -17.87 0.65
N PHE A 109 8.17 -17.00 0.49
CA PHE A 109 8.05 -15.79 -0.34
C PHE A 109 7.80 -16.15 -1.82
N ASP A 110 8.52 -17.15 -2.35
CA ASP A 110 8.32 -17.60 -3.74
C ASP A 110 6.91 -18.14 -3.99
N PHE A 111 6.39 -18.91 -3.02
CA PHE A 111 5.02 -19.41 -3.03
C PHE A 111 4.03 -18.24 -3.09
N LEU A 112 4.20 -17.24 -2.23
CA LEU A 112 3.33 -16.07 -2.17
C LEU A 112 3.36 -15.28 -3.50
N PHE A 113 4.54 -14.92 -4.00
CA PHE A 113 4.67 -14.19 -5.26
C PHE A 113 4.08 -14.97 -6.45
N SER A 114 4.31 -16.28 -6.49
CA SER A 114 3.78 -17.13 -7.57
C SER A 114 2.26 -17.27 -7.50
N HIS A 115 1.68 -17.44 -6.31
CA HIS A 115 0.22 -17.54 -6.14
C HIS A 115 -0.45 -16.20 -6.42
N LEU A 116 0.07 -15.09 -5.88
CA LEU A 116 -0.46 -13.77 -6.15
C LEU A 116 -0.46 -13.45 -7.65
N LEU A 117 0.62 -13.80 -8.36
CA LEU A 117 0.72 -13.60 -9.81
C LEU A 117 -0.35 -14.41 -10.54
N GLN A 118 -0.47 -15.70 -10.21
CA GLN A 118 -1.44 -16.59 -10.82
C GLN A 118 -2.88 -16.14 -10.53
N SER A 119 -3.20 -15.79 -9.29
CA SER A 119 -4.52 -15.28 -8.89
C SER A 119 -4.86 -13.98 -9.60
N THR A 120 -3.90 -13.06 -9.73
CA THR A 120 -4.07 -11.81 -10.47
C THR A 120 -4.36 -12.07 -11.95
N GLN A 121 -3.55 -12.91 -12.61
CA GLN A 121 -3.78 -13.30 -14.00
C GLN A 121 -5.16 -13.95 -14.20
N ASN A 122 -5.53 -14.89 -13.32
CA ASN A 122 -6.81 -15.59 -13.40
C ASN A 122 -8.01 -14.66 -13.18
N LEU A 123 -7.91 -13.72 -12.24
CA LEU A 123 -8.93 -12.71 -11.98
C LEU A 123 -9.16 -11.82 -13.21
N LEU A 124 -8.09 -11.23 -13.73
CA LEU A 124 -8.15 -10.35 -14.89
C LEU A 124 -8.68 -11.10 -16.12
N ALA A 125 -8.14 -12.28 -16.43
CA ALA A 125 -8.64 -13.13 -17.50
C ALA A 125 -10.12 -13.52 -17.32
N GLY A 126 -10.52 -13.77 -16.08
CA GLY A 126 -11.89 -14.11 -15.71
C GLY A 126 -12.87 -12.97 -15.94
N TYR A 127 -12.42 -11.71 -15.78
CA TYR A 127 -13.29 -10.56 -16.00
C TYR A 127 -13.83 -10.49 -17.41
N ASN A 128 -13.12 -10.95 -18.45
CA ASN A 128 -13.63 -11.02 -19.83
C ASN A 128 -14.87 -11.92 -20.00
N LYS A 129 -15.10 -12.84 -19.06
CA LYS A 129 -16.19 -13.83 -19.12
C LYS A 129 -17.42 -13.42 -18.31
N LEU A 130 -17.33 -12.34 -17.51
CA LEU A 130 -18.45 -11.84 -16.73
C LEU A 130 -19.49 -11.15 -17.62
N ASN A 131 -20.76 -11.34 -17.31
CA ASN A 131 -21.88 -10.62 -17.91
C ASN A 131 -22.11 -9.29 -17.19
N ILE A 132 -21.19 -8.35 -17.39
CA ILE A 132 -21.18 -7.00 -16.81
C ILE A 132 -20.89 -5.97 -17.91
N ASP A 133 -21.26 -4.72 -17.66
CA ASP A 133 -20.95 -3.63 -18.59
C ASP A 133 -19.44 -3.35 -18.66
N GLU A 134 -19.03 -2.67 -19.74
CA GLU A 134 -17.63 -2.37 -20.01
C GLU A 134 -17.00 -1.46 -18.95
N ARG A 135 -17.76 -0.48 -18.42
CA ARG A 135 -17.31 0.43 -17.37
C ARG A 135 -16.97 -0.35 -16.11
N THR A 136 -17.85 -1.23 -15.65
CA THR A 136 -17.58 -2.11 -14.50
C THR A 136 -16.36 -2.99 -14.72
N ARG A 137 -16.23 -3.57 -15.92
CA ARG A 137 -15.07 -4.40 -16.27
C ARG A 137 -13.74 -3.67 -16.18
N LYS A 138 -13.68 -2.42 -16.67
CA LYS A 138 -12.46 -1.59 -16.59
C LYS A 138 -12.12 -1.22 -15.15
N VAL A 139 -13.13 -0.89 -14.33
CA VAL A 139 -12.90 -0.67 -12.88
C VAL A 139 -12.33 -1.91 -12.23
N LEU A 140 -12.94 -3.09 -12.44
CA LEU A 140 -12.43 -4.35 -11.90
C LEU A 140 -10.98 -4.60 -12.32
N THR A 141 -10.65 -4.41 -13.60
CA THR A 141 -9.28 -4.56 -14.10
C THR A 141 -8.29 -3.63 -13.38
N LEU A 142 -8.57 -2.33 -13.33
CA LEU A 142 -7.64 -1.33 -12.79
C LEU A 142 -7.49 -1.45 -11.27
N VAL A 143 -8.60 -1.71 -10.56
CA VAL A 143 -8.61 -1.90 -9.11
C VAL A 143 -7.84 -3.17 -8.73
N THR A 144 -8.06 -4.29 -9.43
CA THR A 144 -7.33 -5.54 -9.19
C THR A 144 -5.85 -5.41 -9.50
N LEU A 145 -5.49 -4.71 -10.58
CA LEU A 145 -4.08 -4.44 -10.90
C LEU A 145 -3.42 -3.64 -9.77
N GLY A 146 -4.08 -2.56 -9.33
CA GLY A 146 -3.62 -1.75 -8.20
C GLY A 146 -3.44 -2.55 -6.92
N ALA A 147 -4.46 -3.33 -6.52
CA ALA A 147 -4.41 -4.14 -5.31
C ALA A 147 -3.29 -5.19 -5.34
N SER A 148 -3.01 -5.79 -6.50
CA SER A 148 -1.87 -6.70 -6.64
C SER A 148 -0.51 -5.98 -6.57
N LEU A 149 -0.43 -4.76 -7.10
CA LEU A 149 0.77 -3.92 -7.04
C LEU A 149 1.11 -3.51 -5.60
N HIS A 150 0.09 -3.33 -4.75
CA HIS A 150 0.28 -3.02 -3.34
C HIS A 150 1.22 -4.04 -2.70
N ALA A 151 0.86 -5.32 -2.75
CA ALA A 151 1.64 -6.41 -2.15
C ALA A 151 3.08 -6.48 -2.70
N VAL A 152 3.28 -6.20 -4.00
CA VAL A 152 4.62 -6.15 -4.58
C VAL A 152 5.43 -4.99 -4.01
N GLN A 153 4.85 -3.80 -3.94
CA GLN A 153 5.52 -2.60 -3.43
C GLN A 153 5.84 -2.76 -1.95
N ASP A 154 4.84 -3.21 -1.19
CA ASP A 154 4.90 -3.47 0.24
C ASP A 154 6.03 -4.45 0.61
N PHE A 155 6.25 -5.51 -0.18
CA PHE A 155 7.40 -6.39 0.01
C PHE A 155 8.74 -5.65 -0.03
N TYR A 156 8.98 -4.76 -1.01
CA TYR A 156 10.27 -4.04 -1.09
C TYR A 156 10.38 -2.93 -0.06
N SER A 157 9.25 -2.41 0.41
CA SER A 157 9.19 -1.47 1.52
C SER A 157 9.50 -2.14 2.86
N HIS A 158 9.00 -3.36 3.10
CA HIS A 158 8.97 -3.98 4.43
C HIS A 158 9.82 -5.24 4.59
N SER A 159 10.64 -5.59 3.59
CA SER A 159 11.62 -6.69 3.70
C SER A 159 13.06 -6.20 3.78
N ASP A 160 13.96 -7.11 4.16
CA ASP A 160 15.40 -6.89 4.13
C ASP A 160 16.02 -7.05 2.73
N TRP A 161 15.19 -7.11 1.67
CA TRP A 161 15.65 -7.40 0.31
C TRP A 161 16.80 -6.50 -0.13
N ILE A 162 16.66 -5.18 0.04
CA ILE A 162 17.67 -4.20 -0.41
C ILE A 162 18.90 -4.12 0.50
N HIS A 163 18.86 -4.73 1.69
CA HIS A 163 20.00 -4.82 2.60
C HIS A 163 20.98 -5.93 2.20
N ASN A 164 20.59 -6.79 1.27
CA ASN A 164 21.48 -7.78 0.68
C ASN A 164 22.52 -7.10 -0.24
N ASP A 165 23.78 -7.51 -0.08
CA ASP A 165 24.90 -6.99 -0.88
C ASP A 165 24.95 -7.71 -2.24
N PHE A 166 24.03 -7.34 -3.14
CA PHE A 166 23.95 -7.90 -4.48
C PHE A 166 25.21 -7.64 -5.32
N ASP A 167 26.02 -6.62 -4.99
CA ASP A 167 27.31 -6.40 -5.66
C ASP A 167 28.31 -7.54 -5.41
N LYS A 168 28.15 -8.30 -4.32
CA LYS A 168 28.92 -9.53 -4.04
C LYS A 168 28.26 -10.81 -4.57
N MET A 169 27.02 -10.74 -5.03
CA MET A 169 26.28 -11.89 -5.59
C MET A 169 26.49 -11.98 -7.11
N ASP A 170 26.04 -13.04 -7.76
CA ASP A 170 26.12 -13.17 -9.22
C ASP A 170 25.02 -12.36 -9.96
N VAL A 171 23.88 -12.15 -9.32
CA VAL A 171 22.87 -11.17 -9.73
C VAL A 171 23.18 -9.83 -9.06
N LYS A 172 23.65 -8.88 -9.86
CA LYS A 172 24.19 -7.58 -9.39
C LYS A 172 23.12 -6.52 -9.21
N MET A 173 23.49 -5.45 -8.49
CA MET A 173 22.77 -4.18 -8.52
C MET A 173 22.63 -3.67 -9.96
N VAL A 174 21.51 -3.01 -10.26
CA VAL A 174 21.23 -2.48 -11.59
C VAL A 174 21.39 -0.96 -11.59
N ARG A 175 22.23 -0.46 -12.51
CA ARG A 175 22.40 0.98 -12.76
C ARG A 175 21.32 1.47 -13.70
N LEU A 176 20.62 2.52 -13.30
CA LEU A 176 19.57 3.18 -14.07
C LEU A 176 20.18 4.26 -14.99
N PRO A 177 19.51 4.64 -16.09
CA PRO A 177 20.03 5.62 -17.05
C PRO A 177 20.40 6.98 -16.44
N ALA A 178 19.72 7.40 -15.37
CA ALA A 178 19.99 8.66 -14.66
C ALA A 178 21.14 8.56 -13.63
N GLY A 179 21.88 7.45 -13.59
CA GLY A 179 22.96 7.21 -12.63
C GLY A 179 22.50 6.68 -11.26
N ALA A 180 21.19 6.62 -11.02
CA ALA A 180 20.61 5.98 -9.85
C ALA A 180 20.81 4.45 -9.87
N VAL A 181 20.60 3.79 -8.74
CA VAL A 181 20.73 2.33 -8.59
C VAL A 181 19.46 1.72 -8.03
N ARG A 182 19.28 0.42 -8.27
CA ARG A 182 18.27 -0.45 -7.65
C ARG A 182 18.84 -1.84 -7.40
N ALA A 183 18.24 -2.57 -6.46
CA ALA A 183 18.47 -4.01 -6.35
C ALA A 183 17.81 -4.75 -7.54
N PRO A 184 18.25 -5.98 -7.87
CA PRO A 184 17.48 -6.85 -8.75
C PRO A 184 16.11 -7.13 -8.13
N THR A 185 15.09 -7.35 -8.95
CA THR A 185 13.77 -7.78 -8.48
C THR A 185 13.76 -9.26 -8.10
N TRP A 186 12.71 -9.70 -7.40
CA TRP A 186 12.47 -11.10 -7.04
C TRP A 186 12.53 -12.02 -8.27
N PHE A 187 11.83 -11.68 -9.36
CA PHE A 187 11.82 -12.53 -10.55
C PHE A 187 13.10 -12.42 -11.37
N GLU A 188 13.79 -11.26 -11.39
CA GLU A 188 15.13 -11.15 -11.97
C GLU A 188 16.10 -12.12 -11.27
N TYR A 189 16.08 -12.17 -9.94
CA TYR A 189 16.92 -13.09 -9.17
C TYR A 189 16.50 -14.56 -9.38
N ARG A 190 15.20 -14.86 -9.23
CA ARG A 190 14.62 -16.21 -9.41
C ARG A 190 14.89 -16.79 -10.80
N SER A 191 14.91 -15.95 -11.84
CA SER A 191 15.15 -16.39 -13.22
C SER A 191 16.54 -17.02 -13.41
N LYS A 192 17.52 -16.62 -12.59
CA LYS A 192 18.88 -17.17 -12.57
C LYS A 192 19.05 -18.27 -11.53
N HIS A 193 18.27 -18.21 -10.44
CA HIS A 193 18.35 -19.13 -9.31
C HIS A 193 16.98 -19.74 -8.99
N SER A 194 16.66 -20.87 -9.62
CA SER A 194 15.34 -21.51 -9.52
C SER A 194 15.02 -22.19 -8.18
N GLN A 195 15.96 -22.20 -7.22
CA GLN A 195 15.81 -22.85 -5.92
C GLN A 195 15.96 -21.80 -4.80
N PRO A 196 14.86 -21.11 -4.41
CA PRO A 196 14.87 -20.03 -3.42
C PRO A 196 15.60 -20.35 -2.12
N ASP A 197 15.43 -21.56 -1.60
CA ASP A 197 16.07 -21.99 -0.34
C ASP A 197 17.57 -22.30 -0.45
N LYS A 198 18.14 -22.23 -1.67
CA LYS A 198 19.58 -22.35 -1.91
C LYS A 198 20.25 -21.01 -2.23
N TRP A 199 19.52 -19.91 -2.17
CA TRP A 199 20.10 -18.59 -2.37
C TRP A 199 21.13 -18.30 -1.26
N PRO A 200 22.16 -17.48 -1.55
CA PRO A 200 23.24 -17.19 -0.59
C PRO A 200 22.79 -16.24 0.54
N PHE A 201 21.50 -15.91 0.61
CA PHE A 201 20.88 -15.07 1.62
C PHE A 201 19.48 -15.58 1.95
N HIS A 202 18.95 -15.09 3.05
CA HIS A 202 17.61 -15.40 3.52
C HIS A 202 16.84 -14.10 3.69
N VAL A 203 15.69 -14.01 3.02
CA VAL A 203 14.82 -12.83 3.08
C VAL A 203 13.99 -12.89 4.34
N LYS A 204 13.84 -11.74 4.98
CA LYS A 204 12.97 -11.54 6.14
C LYS A 204 12.08 -10.32 5.91
N SER A 205 10.88 -10.32 6.45
CA SER A 205 10.01 -9.14 6.52
C SER A 205 9.16 -9.18 7.79
N GLY A 206 8.48 -8.07 8.11
CA GLY A 206 7.53 -7.99 9.22
C GLY A 206 7.88 -6.94 10.29
N ILE A 207 7.15 -6.99 11.43
CA ILE A 207 7.45 -6.23 12.66
C ILE A 207 8.38 -7.06 13.55
N TYR A 208 9.57 -6.54 13.85
CA TYR A 208 10.62 -7.26 14.57
C TYR A 208 10.82 -6.73 16.01
N PRO A 209 11.34 -7.58 16.92
CA PRO A 209 12.69 -7.42 17.53
C PRO A 209 13.58 -8.67 17.28
N PRO A 210 14.92 -8.75 17.54
CA PRO A 210 15.73 -7.94 18.47
C PRO A 210 17.25 -7.71 18.11
N ILE A 211 17.87 -6.74 18.75
CA ILE A 211 19.34 -6.54 18.96
C ILE A 211 19.86 -7.70 19.88
N PRO A 212 21.14 -7.91 20.27
CA PRO A 212 22.46 -7.43 19.81
C PRO A 212 23.35 -8.49 19.10
N ASN A 213 24.28 -8.00 18.27
CA ASN A 213 25.26 -8.70 17.39
C ASN A 213 24.73 -9.29 16.07
N ALA A 214 23.60 -8.80 15.57
CA ALA A 214 22.96 -9.35 14.39
C ALA A 214 23.16 -8.52 13.13
N VAL A 215 23.27 -9.21 11.99
CA VAL A 215 23.05 -8.66 10.64
C VAL A 215 21.57 -8.91 10.29
N ASN A 216 20.85 -7.84 9.95
CA ASN A 216 19.39 -7.72 9.71
C ASN A 216 18.49 -7.88 10.97
N THR A 217 18.32 -6.81 11.75
CA THR A 217 17.31 -6.75 12.85
C THR A 217 16.59 -5.41 12.91
N HIS A 218 15.26 -5.45 13.02
CA HIS A 218 14.40 -4.27 13.12
C HIS A 218 13.74 -4.16 14.53
N THR A 219 13.43 -2.94 15.02
CA THR A 219 12.45 -2.55 16.09
C THR A 219 12.20 -1.03 16.01
N HIS A 220 11.06 -0.38 16.30
CA HIS A 220 9.87 -0.70 17.10
C HIS A 220 8.50 -0.34 16.46
N MET A 221 8.43 0.14 15.22
CA MET A 221 7.18 0.20 14.45
C MET A 221 7.50 0.07 12.97
N ASN A 222 6.67 -0.70 12.25
CA ASN A 222 6.77 -1.10 10.84
C ASN A 222 7.81 -0.28 10.01
N HIS A 223 8.96 -0.91 9.76
CA HIS A 223 10.11 -0.28 9.11
C HIS A 223 9.88 -0.30 7.62
N ASP A 224 9.88 0.89 7.05
CA ASP A 224 9.62 1.08 5.65
C ASP A 224 10.87 1.68 5.02
N ASN A 225 11.48 0.89 4.11
CA ASN A 225 12.66 1.26 3.36
C ASN A 225 12.44 2.54 2.54
N SER A 226 11.20 2.88 2.17
CA SER A 226 10.85 4.14 1.52
C SER A 226 10.50 5.27 2.50
N ARG A 227 10.78 5.09 3.80
CA ARG A 227 10.28 5.92 4.91
C ARG A 227 11.38 6.20 5.96
N LEU A 228 12.53 6.71 5.52
CA LEU A 228 13.67 6.97 6.41
C LEU A 228 13.76 8.40 6.97
N MET A 229 13.03 9.41 6.49
CA MET A 229 13.19 10.78 7.00
C MET A 229 11.89 11.24 7.66
N TYR A 230 11.83 11.26 9.00
CA TYR A 230 10.66 11.69 9.77
C TYR A 230 11.03 12.61 10.93
N THR A 231 10.20 13.62 11.18
CA THR A 231 10.15 14.38 12.44
C THR A 231 8.95 13.91 13.29
N GLU A 232 8.78 12.59 13.45
CA GLU A 232 7.81 12.07 14.42
C GLU A 232 8.34 12.28 15.84
N TYR A 233 7.55 12.89 16.73
CA TYR A 233 7.90 12.97 18.16
C TYR A 233 7.25 11.80 18.90
N GLU A 234 8.03 11.01 19.65
CA GLU A 234 7.42 10.15 20.66
C GLU A 234 6.75 11.06 21.71
N THR A 235 5.53 10.75 22.14
CA THR A 235 4.92 11.47 23.28
C THR A 235 4.84 10.53 24.49
N PRO A 236 5.61 10.78 25.57
CA PRO A 236 6.61 11.84 25.74
C PRO A 236 8.02 11.40 25.28
N GLY A 237 8.71 12.21 24.47
CA GLY A 237 10.03 11.88 23.92
C GLY A 237 10.59 12.89 22.90
N ALA A 238 11.86 12.68 22.53
CA ALA A 238 12.57 13.44 21.50
C ALA A 238 12.02 13.10 20.09
N PRO A 239 12.22 13.95 19.07
CA PRO A 239 11.92 13.57 17.69
C PRO A 239 12.69 12.30 17.34
N LEU A 240 11.98 11.28 16.88
CA LEU A 240 12.53 10.09 16.24
C LEU A 240 13.30 10.55 15.01
N ARG A 241 14.60 10.84 15.18
CA ARG A 241 15.52 10.67 14.08
C ARG A 241 15.47 9.20 13.72
N SER A 242 14.68 8.93 12.68
CA SER A 242 14.81 7.88 11.69
C SER A 242 15.40 6.55 12.17
N GLN A 243 14.65 5.48 11.94
CA GLN A 243 15.16 4.12 12.01
C GLN A 243 16.37 3.85 11.08
N ALA A 244 16.89 4.83 10.32
CA ALA A 244 18.11 4.78 9.49
C ALA A 244 19.30 4.07 10.13
N GLN A 245 19.52 4.22 11.43
CA GLN A 245 20.60 3.50 12.13
C GLN A 245 20.49 1.96 12.01
N TYR A 246 19.29 1.44 11.71
CA TYR A 246 19.01 0.03 11.47
C TYR A 246 19.10 -0.35 9.98
N HIS A 247 19.19 0.62 9.06
CA HIS A 247 19.35 0.44 7.61
C HIS A 247 20.82 0.55 7.17
N ASN A 248 21.75 0.08 8.01
CA ASN A 248 23.19 0.27 7.85
C ASN A 248 23.89 -0.82 7.01
N ALA A 249 23.13 -1.62 6.26
CA ALA A 249 23.60 -2.75 5.46
C ALA A 249 23.27 -2.59 3.96
N GLY A 250 23.83 -3.47 3.14
CA GLY A 250 23.66 -3.47 1.69
C GLY A 250 24.58 -2.48 0.97
N SER A 251 24.30 -2.29 -0.33
CA SER A 251 25.14 -1.48 -1.22
C SER A 251 25.01 0.03 -1.00
N VAL A 252 23.90 0.48 -0.40
CA VAL A 252 23.60 1.88 -0.08
C VAL A 252 23.08 1.97 1.37
N PRO A 253 23.95 1.84 2.38
CA PRO A 253 23.52 1.89 3.78
C PRO A 253 23.13 3.31 4.19
N ALA A 254 22.04 3.43 4.94
CA ALA A 254 21.67 4.65 5.66
C ALA A 254 22.63 4.84 6.85
N ARG A 255 23.18 6.04 7.01
CA ARG A 255 24.23 6.35 8.01
C ARG A 255 23.76 7.38 9.04
N GLY A 256 22.48 7.77 9.01
CA GLY A 256 21.92 8.78 9.90
C GLY A 256 22.29 10.21 9.48
N ASP A 257 22.78 10.39 8.25
CA ASP A 257 22.91 11.68 7.59
C ASP A 257 21.92 11.75 6.41
N ASP A 258 21.33 12.93 6.20
CA ASP A 258 20.26 13.17 5.23
C ASP A 258 20.59 12.63 3.82
N GLY A 259 21.86 12.75 3.40
CA GLY A 259 22.30 12.30 2.08
C GLY A 259 22.31 10.78 1.95
N SER A 260 22.85 10.09 2.96
CA SER A 260 22.86 8.62 2.99
C SER A 260 21.46 8.02 3.15
N ASP A 261 20.63 8.64 3.98
CA ASP A 261 19.29 8.16 4.28
C ASP A 261 18.37 8.33 3.06
N LEU A 262 18.46 9.48 2.37
CA LEU A 262 17.78 9.71 1.09
C LEU A 262 18.26 8.74 0.00
N ALA A 263 19.56 8.45 -0.07
CA ALA A 263 20.10 7.52 -1.05
C ALA A 263 19.57 6.09 -0.83
N HIS A 264 19.47 5.64 0.43
CA HIS A 264 18.88 4.35 0.78
C HIS A 264 17.38 4.31 0.43
N GLN A 265 16.65 5.37 0.78
CA GLN A 265 15.23 5.52 0.44
C GLN A 265 15.00 5.45 -1.08
N GLN A 266 15.82 6.15 -1.85
CA GLN A 266 15.73 6.15 -3.31
C GLN A 266 16.07 4.77 -3.89
N LEU A 267 17.00 4.02 -3.28
CA LEU A 267 17.28 2.63 -3.67
C LEU A 267 16.02 1.76 -3.51
N ALA A 268 15.32 1.89 -2.38
CA ALA A 268 14.07 1.16 -2.11
C ALA A 268 12.99 1.48 -3.14
N VAL A 269 12.71 2.77 -3.34
CA VAL A 269 11.71 3.28 -4.30
C VAL A 269 12.03 2.81 -5.71
N ASN A 270 13.28 2.92 -6.15
CA ASN A 270 13.69 2.47 -7.48
C ASN A 270 13.53 0.95 -7.67
N THR A 271 13.76 0.19 -6.61
CA THR A 271 13.60 -1.28 -6.62
C THR A 271 12.12 -1.65 -6.69
N ALA A 272 11.28 -1.06 -5.82
CA ALA A 272 9.82 -1.27 -5.82
C ALA A 272 9.17 -0.85 -7.14
N MET A 273 9.63 0.25 -7.74
CA MET A 273 9.18 0.72 -9.05
C MET A 273 9.54 -0.29 -10.15
N ALA A 274 10.78 -0.76 -10.21
CA ALA A 274 11.20 -1.76 -11.19
C ALA A 274 10.44 -3.08 -11.03
N ALA A 275 10.22 -3.53 -9.80
CA ALA A 275 9.42 -4.70 -9.52
C ALA A 275 7.95 -4.52 -9.92
N SER A 276 7.38 -3.32 -9.74
CA SER A 276 6.03 -2.99 -10.20
C SER A 276 5.91 -3.09 -11.73
N LEU A 277 6.92 -2.60 -12.47
CA LEU A 277 6.96 -2.71 -13.94
C LEU A 277 7.10 -4.17 -14.40
N GLU A 278 7.99 -4.93 -13.76
CA GLU A 278 8.15 -6.35 -14.05
C GLU A 278 6.87 -7.13 -13.71
N TRP A 279 6.21 -6.81 -12.61
CA TRP A 279 4.96 -7.46 -12.19
C TRP A 279 3.88 -7.37 -13.27
N VAL A 280 3.63 -6.17 -13.81
CA VAL A 280 2.66 -6.01 -14.90
C VAL A 280 3.10 -6.73 -16.16
N THR A 281 4.41 -6.74 -16.46
CA THR A 281 4.95 -7.54 -17.57
C THR A 281 4.65 -9.03 -17.39
N LYS A 282 4.83 -9.56 -16.17
CA LYS A 282 4.50 -10.95 -15.82
C LYS A 282 3.01 -11.23 -15.90
N ILE A 283 2.16 -10.31 -15.48
CA ILE A 283 0.70 -10.47 -15.64
C ILE A 283 0.34 -10.56 -17.13
N GLU A 284 0.93 -9.71 -17.98
CA GLU A 284 0.67 -9.70 -19.44
C GLU A 284 1.16 -10.97 -20.17
N GLU A 285 1.96 -11.84 -19.54
CA GLU A 285 2.29 -13.17 -20.09
C GLU A 285 1.02 -14.05 -20.24
N ASN A 286 -0.04 -13.78 -19.48
CA ASN A 286 -1.37 -14.36 -19.71
C ASN A 286 -2.14 -13.51 -20.73
N ALA A 287 -2.41 -14.07 -21.91
CA ALA A 287 -3.05 -13.34 -23.02
C ALA A 287 -4.44 -12.76 -22.69
N GLU A 288 -5.24 -13.46 -21.89
CA GLU A 288 -6.58 -12.98 -21.51
C GLU A 288 -6.50 -11.88 -20.44
N ALA A 289 -5.57 -11.99 -19.48
CA ALA A 289 -5.29 -10.91 -18.54
C ALA A 289 -4.79 -9.66 -19.27
N LYS A 290 -3.83 -9.83 -20.20
CA LYS A 290 -3.33 -8.76 -21.06
C LYS A 290 -4.48 -8.07 -21.80
N LYS A 291 -5.39 -8.82 -22.41
CA LYS A 291 -6.55 -8.27 -23.11
C LYS A 291 -7.41 -7.39 -22.21
N SER A 292 -7.64 -7.78 -20.96
CA SER A 292 -8.39 -6.96 -20.00
C SER A 292 -7.64 -5.67 -19.66
N ILE A 293 -6.32 -5.75 -19.43
CA ILE A 293 -5.47 -4.58 -19.18
C ILE A 293 -5.51 -3.61 -20.36
N GLU A 294 -5.28 -4.09 -21.59
CA GLU A 294 -5.32 -3.29 -22.81
C GLU A 294 -6.66 -2.56 -22.98
N ALA A 295 -7.79 -3.23 -22.67
CA ALA A 295 -9.10 -2.61 -22.75
C ALA A 295 -9.27 -1.43 -21.77
N ALA A 296 -8.55 -1.44 -20.64
CA ALA A 296 -8.63 -0.40 -19.62
C ALA A 296 -7.59 0.73 -19.79
N LYS A 297 -6.50 0.51 -20.52
CA LYS A 297 -5.38 1.49 -20.67
C LYS A 297 -5.85 2.86 -21.15
N GLY A 298 -6.63 2.91 -22.23
CA GLY A 298 -7.06 4.17 -22.84
C GLY A 298 -8.22 4.89 -22.14
N TRP A 299 -8.61 4.47 -20.94
CA TRP A 299 -9.85 4.96 -20.34
C TRP A 299 -9.69 6.37 -19.73
N ASN A 300 -10.29 7.35 -20.42
CA ASN A 300 -10.40 8.73 -19.96
C ASN A 300 -11.83 8.98 -19.47
N LEU A 301 -12.01 9.13 -18.16
CA LEU A 301 -13.33 9.29 -17.53
C LEU A 301 -13.94 10.64 -17.85
N LYS A 302 -13.15 11.72 -17.89
CA LYS A 302 -13.69 13.07 -18.14
C LYS A 302 -14.49 13.17 -19.44
N THR A 303 -14.14 12.36 -20.44
CA THR A 303 -14.79 12.31 -21.74
C THR A 303 -15.93 11.28 -21.82
N HIS A 304 -15.79 10.14 -21.14
CA HIS A 304 -16.71 9.00 -21.30
C HIS A 304 -17.71 8.84 -20.15
N ASP A 305 -17.36 9.30 -18.95
CA ASP A 305 -18.16 9.19 -17.73
C ASP A 305 -17.82 10.33 -16.72
N PRO A 306 -18.36 11.55 -16.93
CA PRO A 306 -18.09 12.69 -16.06
C PRO A 306 -18.54 12.49 -14.60
N HIS A 307 -19.48 11.58 -14.36
CA HIS A 307 -19.90 11.25 -13.01
C HIS A 307 -18.80 10.44 -12.31
N LEU A 308 -18.33 9.37 -12.94
CA LEU A 308 -17.23 8.55 -12.42
C LEU A 308 -15.91 9.34 -12.35
N ALA A 309 -15.70 10.35 -13.19
CA ALA A 309 -14.56 11.26 -13.06
C ALA A 309 -14.58 12.05 -11.72
N LYS A 310 -15.77 12.51 -11.28
CA LYS A 310 -15.94 13.14 -9.96
C LYS A 310 -15.77 12.14 -8.82
N GLU A 311 -16.20 10.90 -9.04
CA GLU A 311 -15.95 9.80 -8.11
C GLU A 311 -14.46 9.54 -7.90
N LEU A 312 -13.69 9.55 -9.00
CA LEU A 312 -12.24 9.35 -8.97
C LEU A 312 -11.53 10.50 -8.25
N GLU A 313 -11.92 11.75 -8.52
CA GLU A 313 -11.38 12.92 -7.85
C GLU A 313 -11.64 12.88 -6.33
N ALA A 314 -12.88 12.57 -5.95
CA ALA A 314 -13.25 12.36 -4.55
C ALA A 314 -12.44 11.24 -3.87
N GLY A 315 -12.21 10.13 -4.57
CA GLY A 315 -11.39 9.02 -4.10
C GLY A 315 -9.95 9.44 -3.84
N ALA A 316 -9.33 10.10 -4.81
CA ALA A 316 -7.95 10.57 -4.71
C ALA A 316 -7.78 11.58 -3.55
N ILE A 317 -8.74 12.49 -3.37
CA ILE A 317 -8.73 13.44 -2.24
C ILE A 317 -8.88 12.68 -0.91
N THR A 318 -9.76 11.68 -0.84
CA THR A 318 -9.96 10.87 0.38
C THR A 318 -8.70 10.11 0.75
N GLN A 319 -8.09 9.43 -0.22
CA GLN A 319 -6.81 8.74 -0.05
C GLN A 319 -5.77 9.70 0.51
N MET A 320 -5.56 10.85 -0.17
CA MET A 320 -4.57 11.84 0.25
C MET A 320 -4.85 12.38 1.66
N ALA A 321 -6.09 12.73 1.98
CA ALA A 321 -6.46 13.23 3.31
C ALA A 321 -6.19 12.20 4.41
N LEU A 322 -6.51 10.93 4.16
CA LEU A 322 -6.21 9.82 5.08
C LEU A 322 -4.71 9.66 5.28
N SER A 323 -3.92 9.67 4.21
CA SER A 323 -2.47 9.56 4.29
C SER A 323 -1.84 10.76 5.01
N CYS A 324 -2.30 11.99 4.75
CA CYS A 324 -1.85 13.19 5.46
C CYS A 324 -2.14 13.07 6.97
N ALA A 325 -3.36 12.68 7.34
CA ALA A 325 -3.79 12.61 8.74
C ALA A 325 -3.07 11.52 9.53
N ALA A 326 -2.71 10.41 8.87
CA ALA A 326 -1.86 9.39 9.46
C ALA A 326 -0.41 9.90 9.72
N GLY A 327 -0.05 11.07 9.19
CA GLY A 327 1.33 11.57 9.20
C GLY A 327 2.25 10.70 8.33
N LYS A 328 1.68 10.02 7.33
CA LYS A 328 2.37 9.03 6.52
C LYS A 328 2.51 9.45 5.05
N TRP A 329 2.21 10.71 4.74
CA TRP A 329 2.35 11.29 3.40
C TRP A 329 3.66 12.10 3.30
N ASP A 330 4.63 11.60 2.53
CA ASP A 330 5.84 12.31 2.04
C ASP A 330 6.65 13.13 3.07
N GLY A 331 6.82 12.60 4.29
CA GLY A 331 7.49 13.37 5.36
C GLY A 331 6.76 14.67 5.70
N ASP A 332 7.40 15.54 6.49
CA ASP A 332 6.73 16.72 7.05
C ASP A 332 6.54 17.88 6.05
N ASP A 333 7.01 17.79 4.80
CA ASP A 333 6.95 18.91 3.84
C ASP A 333 6.76 18.49 2.36
N PRO A 334 5.53 18.16 1.93
CA PRO A 334 5.29 17.75 0.55
C PRO A 334 5.39 18.94 -0.43
N PRO A 335 5.88 18.73 -1.67
CA PRO A 335 5.95 19.79 -2.67
C PRO A 335 4.57 20.18 -3.25
N GLY A 336 4.41 21.46 -3.57
CA GLY A 336 3.27 22.02 -4.32
C GLY A 336 1.93 22.08 -3.57
N ASP A 337 0.83 22.08 -4.34
CA ASP A 337 -0.55 22.24 -3.83
C ASP A 337 -0.98 21.12 -2.86
N ARG A 338 -0.39 19.94 -3.00
CA ARG A 338 -0.65 18.77 -2.13
C ARG A 338 -0.06 18.94 -0.73
N GLY A 339 1.10 19.60 -0.63
CA GLY A 339 1.70 19.97 0.65
C GLY A 339 0.84 20.95 1.44
N THR A 340 0.16 21.86 0.75
CA THR A 340 -0.75 22.82 1.39
C THR A 340 -1.94 22.12 2.05
N LEU A 341 -2.49 21.07 1.41
CA LEU A 341 -3.56 20.27 2.04
C LEU A 341 -3.05 19.52 3.27
N CYS A 342 -1.92 18.80 3.17
CA CYS A 342 -1.38 18.09 4.32
C CYS A 342 -0.97 19.04 5.46
N ARG A 343 -0.33 20.18 5.15
CA ARG A 343 -0.01 21.22 6.14
C ARG A 343 -1.28 21.79 6.78
N SER A 344 -2.34 22.05 6.03
CA SER A 344 -3.61 22.48 6.62
C SER A 344 -4.21 21.43 7.57
N VAL A 345 -4.12 20.14 7.23
CA VAL A 345 -4.56 19.04 8.10
C VAL A 345 -3.67 18.91 9.34
N LEU A 346 -2.35 19.07 9.20
CA LEU A 346 -1.35 18.92 10.26
C LEU A 346 -1.21 20.17 11.18
N GLU A 347 -1.26 21.38 10.65
CA GLU A 347 -1.25 22.63 11.44
C GLU A 347 -2.48 22.73 12.35
N HIS A 348 -3.62 22.20 11.92
CA HIS A 348 -4.80 22.05 12.78
C HIS A 348 -4.62 20.97 13.86
N ARG A 349 -3.85 19.91 13.58
CA ARG A 349 -3.39 18.94 14.59
C ARG A 349 -2.44 19.57 15.62
N MET A 350 -1.56 20.49 15.20
CA MET A 350 -0.57 21.12 16.09
C MET A 350 -1.14 22.30 16.90
N ASN A 351 -1.96 23.16 16.30
CA ASN A 351 -2.58 24.29 17.00
C ASN A 351 -3.64 23.87 18.01
N SER A 352 -4.24 22.68 17.87
CA SER A 352 -5.14 22.09 18.86
C SER A 352 -4.43 21.44 20.06
N LEU A 353 -3.10 21.26 20.01
CA LEU A 353 -2.28 20.77 21.14
C LEU A 353 -1.97 21.87 22.17
N GLY A 354 -2.36 23.12 21.90
CA GLY A 354 -2.25 24.25 22.82
C GLY A 354 -3.35 24.27 23.87
N GLY A 355 -3.35 23.34 24.83
CA GLY A 355 -3.95 23.58 26.15
C GLY A 355 -5.16 22.76 26.61
N THR A 356 -5.56 21.68 25.94
CA THR A 356 -6.72 20.87 26.39
C THR A 356 -6.39 19.37 26.54
N THR A 357 -7.09 18.71 27.46
CA THR A 357 -6.93 17.28 27.76
C THR A 357 -7.22 16.42 26.52
N GLY A 358 -6.43 15.38 26.30
CA GLY A 358 -6.37 14.60 25.04
C GLY A 358 -7.64 13.87 24.57
N SER A 359 -8.78 14.02 25.27
CA SER A 359 -10.11 13.57 24.82
C SER A 359 -10.84 14.64 23.99
N ASP A 360 -10.64 15.92 24.27
CA ASP A 360 -11.40 17.03 23.65
C ASP A 360 -10.78 17.51 22.33
N ILE A 361 -9.48 17.23 22.14
CA ILE A 361 -8.73 17.51 20.90
C ILE A 361 -9.12 16.53 19.78
N LYS A 362 -9.49 15.30 20.13
CA LYS A 362 -9.91 14.28 19.16
C LYS A 362 -11.25 14.64 18.51
N SER A 363 -12.19 15.23 19.26
CA SER A 363 -13.53 15.55 18.77
C SER A 363 -13.57 16.76 17.82
N GLU A 364 -12.67 17.75 17.99
CA GLU A 364 -12.61 18.94 17.12
C GLU A 364 -11.95 18.68 15.75
N ILE A 365 -10.90 17.85 15.70
CA ILE A 365 -10.25 17.42 14.45
C ILE A 365 -11.20 16.55 13.61
N ILE A 366 -11.92 15.65 14.29
CA ILE A 366 -13.03 14.90 13.71
C ILE A 366 -14.10 15.87 13.17
N GLY A 367 -14.39 16.95 13.90
CA GLY A 367 -15.37 17.96 13.53
C GLY A 367 -15.09 18.70 12.20
N LEU A 368 -13.84 18.95 11.82
CA LEU A 368 -13.54 19.73 10.60
C LEU A 368 -13.36 18.85 9.35
N ALA A 369 -12.64 17.74 9.45
CA ALA A 369 -12.48 16.78 8.36
C ALA A 369 -13.82 16.10 8.01
N ALA A 370 -14.64 15.79 9.02
CA ALA A 370 -15.96 15.19 8.85
C ALA A 370 -17.04 16.16 8.34
N ASN A 371 -16.93 17.48 8.55
CA ASN A 371 -18.03 18.39 8.16
C ASN A 371 -17.92 19.00 6.76
N LEU A 372 -16.73 19.14 6.16
CA LEU A 372 -16.58 19.90 4.89
C LEU A 372 -16.17 19.07 3.67
N ILE A 373 -15.25 18.11 3.81
CA ILE A 373 -14.62 17.43 2.65
C ILE A 373 -15.08 15.96 2.53
N LEU A 374 -15.19 15.24 3.65
CA LEU A 374 -15.57 13.83 3.69
C LEU A 374 -17.01 13.49 3.24
N PRO A 375 -18.06 14.22 3.65
CA PRO A 375 -19.44 13.89 3.26
C PRO A 375 -19.64 13.97 1.74
N MET A 376 -18.86 14.84 1.09
CA MET A 376 -18.81 14.98 -0.35
C MET A 376 -18.01 13.83 -0.96
N ALA A 377 -16.81 13.54 -0.46
CA ALA A 377 -15.97 12.50 -1.04
C ALA A 377 -16.60 11.10 -0.94
N LEU A 378 -17.20 10.77 0.20
CA LEU A 378 -17.88 9.48 0.43
C LEU A 378 -19.21 9.32 -0.31
N LYS A 379 -19.82 10.42 -0.77
CA LYS A 379 -20.98 10.38 -1.67
C LYS A 379 -20.57 9.91 -3.08
N PHE A 380 -19.29 10.06 -3.42
CA PHE A 380 -18.78 9.85 -4.77
C PHE A 380 -17.75 8.73 -4.86
N THR A 381 -17.25 8.09 -3.81
CA THR A 381 -16.27 6.99 -3.99
C THR A 381 -16.88 5.60 -4.20
N GLY A 382 -18.18 5.51 -4.47
CA GLY A 382 -18.95 4.28 -4.38
C GLY A 382 -18.39 3.17 -5.26
N MET A 383 -18.19 3.43 -6.56
CA MET A 383 -17.89 2.34 -7.48
C MET A 383 -16.53 1.68 -7.23
N PHE A 384 -15.48 2.46 -6.95
CA PHE A 384 -14.11 1.93 -6.80
C PHE A 384 -13.92 1.09 -5.53
N TRP A 385 -14.69 1.36 -4.48
CA TRP A 385 -14.65 0.58 -3.25
C TRP A 385 -15.69 -0.53 -3.22
N ASP A 386 -16.90 -0.30 -3.75
CA ASP A 386 -17.99 -1.27 -3.71
C ASP A 386 -17.66 -2.54 -4.52
N VAL A 387 -16.81 -2.44 -5.56
CA VAL A 387 -16.38 -3.61 -6.34
C VAL A 387 -15.62 -4.64 -5.51
N HIS A 388 -14.93 -4.24 -4.43
CA HIS A 388 -14.28 -5.21 -3.54
C HIS A 388 -15.31 -6.10 -2.85
N GLY A 389 -16.38 -5.50 -2.29
CA GLY A 389 -17.44 -6.26 -1.63
C GLY A 389 -18.34 -7.04 -2.59
N GLN A 390 -18.51 -6.58 -3.83
CA GLN A 390 -19.37 -7.24 -4.83
C GLN A 390 -18.66 -8.37 -5.59
N TYR A 391 -17.37 -8.21 -5.87
CA TYR A 391 -16.61 -9.14 -6.71
C TYR A 391 -15.48 -9.85 -5.96
N HIS A 392 -15.38 -9.63 -4.65
CA HIS A 392 -14.44 -10.30 -3.75
C HIS A 392 -13.00 -10.19 -4.23
N ILE A 393 -12.59 -9.00 -4.66
CA ILE A 393 -11.29 -8.79 -5.33
C ILE A 393 -10.13 -9.20 -4.40
N LEU A 394 -10.12 -8.71 -3.16
CA LEU A 394 -9.01 -8.97 -2.24
C LEU A 394 -9.01 -10.44 -1.82
N GLU A 395 -10.17 -11.01 -1.51
CA GLU A 395 -10.31 -12.41 -1.11
C GLU A 395 -9.81 -13.36 -2.20
N ARG A 396 -10.10 -13.05 -3.46
CA ARG A 396 -9.65 -13.86 -4.60
C ARG A 396 -8.18 -13.66 -4.95
N LEU A 397 -7.60 -12.50 -4.65
CA LEU A 397 -6.16 -12.28 -4.82
C LEU A 397 -5.34 -13.15 -3.86
N VAL A 398 -5.84 -13.36 -2.63
CA VAL A 398 -5.17 -14.13 -1.58
C VAL A 398 -5.70 -15.56 -1.44
N GLU A 399 -6.53 -16.01 -2.37
CA GLU A 399 -7.08 -17.35 -2.37
C GLU A 399 -5.94 -18.39 -2.39
N GLY A 400 -5.96 -19.31 -1.42
CA GLY A 400 -4.91 -20.33 -1.25
C GLY A 400 -3.65 -19.88 -0.52
N VAL A 401 -3.59 -18.62 -0.08
CA VAL A 401 -2.45 -18.05 0.67
C VAL A 401 -2.76 -17.92 2.17
N GLY A 402 -3.97 -17.47 2.53
CA GLY A 402 -4.37 -17.23 3.92
C GLY A 402 -5.23 -18.35 4.52
N SER A 403 -5.11 -18.58 5.83
CA SER A 403 -6.00 -19.45 6.60
C SER A 403 -7.12 -18.66 7.27
N SER A 404 -8.21 -19.34 7.66
CA SER A 404 -9.27 -18.74 8.47
C SER A 404 -8.82 -18.30 9.87
N SER A 405 -7.60 -18.65 10.29
CA SER A 405 -7.02 -18.24 11.57
C SER A 405 -6.20 -16.94 11.46
N GLY A 406 -6.15 -16.30 10.29
CA GLY A 406 -5.36 -15.07 10.09
C GLY A 406 -3.86 -15.30 9.91
N HIS A 407 -3.45 -16.54 9.60
CA HIS A 407 -2.06 -16.92 9.35
C HIS A 407 -1.86 -17.34 7.90
N TYR A 408 -0.65 -17.21 7.39
CA TYR A 408 -0.32 -17.73 6.07
C TYR A 408 -0.31 -19.26 6.09
N SER A 409 -0.88 -19.87 5.05
CA SER A 409 -0.97 -21.31 4.87
C SER A 409 -0.18 -21.72 3.63
N PHE A 410 0.96 -22.36 3.84
CA PHE A 410 1.76 -22.92 2.75
C PHE A 410 1.37 -24.37 2.52
N ALA A 411 0.75 -24.66 1.38
CA ALA A 411 0.54 -26.03 0.95
C ALA A 411 1.92 -26.67 0.69
N LYS A 412 2.39 -27.50 1.62
CA LYS A 412 3.62 -28.30 1.42
C LYS A 412 3.36 -29.23 0.23
N LYS A 413 4.09 -29.03 -0.86
CA LYS A 413 4.12 -29.96 -1.99
C LYS A 413 5.12 -31.08 -1.74
#